data_AF-A0A945HZA4-F1
#
_entry.id   AF-A0A945HZA4-F1
#
_cell.length_a   1.000
_cell.length_b   1.000
_cell.length_c   1.000
_cell.angle_alpha   90.00
_cell.angle_beta   90.00
_cell.angle_gamma   90.00
#
_symmetry.space_group_name_H-M   'P 1'
#
loop_
_entity.id
_entity.type
_entity.pdbx_description
1 polymer ?
#
loop_
_entity_poly.entity_id
_entity_poly.type
_entity_poly.pdbx_seq_one_letter_code
_entity_poly.pdbx_strand_id
1 'polypeptide(L)'
;MSSSSKQNIKKSKIQLLHQYYSYTGFYTFVRTSLKKAIPPTLIFIFLLWIIHNFVINFNVLFTHITTTFNPLSVLAVFFTSESVLGLIPPEIFIAWADQTDTPIFYVSVLAILSYLGGIISFILGKTISKLPSVLSYVESKMKKYLKMIRKWGGFLIVVGALLPIPFSITSITAGLIQYKFRNFLLFGLLRFVRFYLYAVVIFNVL
;
A
#
# COMPACT_ATOMS: atom_id res chain seq x y z
N MET A 1 59.35 -19.00 -3.52
CA MET A 1 58.08 -18.93 -2.76
C MET A 1 57.65 -17.48 -2.68
N SER A 2 56.77 -17.01 -3.57
CA SER A 2 56.25 -15.63 -3.53
C SER A 2 54.85 -15.64 -2.92
N SER A 3 54.75 -15.30 -1.64
CA SER A 3 53.48 -15.08 -0.95
C SER A 3 52.86 -13.76 -1.44
N SER A 4 51.94 -13.85 -2.41
CA SER A 4 51.17 -12.68 -2.82
C SER A 4 50.27 -12.26 -1.65
N SER A 5 50.51 -11.09 -1.08
CA SER A 5 49.65 -10.49 -0.06
C SER A 5 48.25 -10.29 -0.64
N LYS A 6 47.26 -11.07 -0.17
CA LYS A 6 45.84 -10.83 -0.48
C LYS A 6 45.47 -9.44 0.04
N GLN A 7 45.42 -8.46 -0.86
CA GLN A 7 44.87 -7.14 -0.56
C GLN A 7 43.40 -7.33 -0.18
N ASN A 8 43.07 -7.07 1.09
CA ASN A 8 41.71 -7.09 1.58
C ASN A 8 40.99 -5.84 1.04
N ILE A 9 40.41 -5.95 -0.16
CA ILE A 9 39.57 -4.90 -0.73
C ILE A 9 38.36 -4.76 0.20
N LYS A 10 38.34 -3.68 1.00
CA LYS A 10 37.20 -3.35 1.86
C LYS A 10 35.98 -3.14 0.97
N LYS A 11 34.98 -4.01 1.11
CA LYS A 11 33.73 -3.94 0.37
C LYS A 11 33.06 -2.58 0.55
N SER A 12 32.49 -2.03 -0.51
CA SER A 12 31.77 -0.76 -0.44
C SER A 12 30.49 -0.89 0.40
N LYS A 13 29.98 0.23 0.94
CA LYS A 13 28.73 0.24 1.74
C LYS A 13 27.55 -0.42 0.99
N ILE A 14 27.47 -0.25 -0.33
CA ILE A 14 26.41 -0.82 -1.18
C ILE A 14 26.56 -2.34 -1.31
N GLN A 15 27.79 -2.83 -1.48
CA GLN A 15 28.07 -4.27 -1.54
C GLN A 15 27.77 -4.96 -0.21
N LEU A 16 28.08 -4.31 0.90
CA LEU A 16 27.73 -4.81 2.24
C LEU A 16 26.20 -4.86 2.44
N LEU A 17 25.47 -3.84 1.98
CA LEU A 17 24.02 -3.79 2.04
C LEU A 17 23.36 -4.88 1.19
N HIS A 18 23.81 -5.04 -0.06
CA HIS A 18 23.34 -6.10 -0.95
C HIS A 18 23.61 -7.49 -0.37
N GLN A 19 24.81 -7.72 0.15
CA GLN A 19 25.19 -8.99 0.77
C GLN A 19 24.34 -9.27 2.02
N TYR A 20 24.08 -8.26 2.85
CA TYR A 20 23.16 -8.37 3.98
C TYR A 20 21.75 -8.76 3.52
N TYR A 21 21.18 -8.08 2.51
CA TYR A 21 19.83 -8.40 2.01
C TYR A 21 19.74 -9.77 1.33
N SER A 22 20.81 -10.20 0.66
CA SER A 22 20.91 -11.55 0.09
C SER A 22 20.88 -12.63 1.18
N TYR A 23 21.77 -12.55 2.18
CA TYR A 23 21.84 -13.56 3.25
C TYR A 23 20.63 -13.56 4.18
N THR A 24 20.02 -12.41 4.39
CA THR A 24 18.85 -12.29 5.26
C THR A 24 17.56 -12.82 4.64
N GLY A 25 17.60 -13.26 3.37
CA GLY A 25 16.47 -13.79 2.62
C GLY A 25 15.50 -12.71 2.11
N PHE A 26 15.93 -11.46 2.06
CA PHE A 26 15.10 -10.32 1.67
C PHE A 26 14.55 -10.49 0.25
N TYR A 27 15.43 -10.71 -0.74
CA TYR A 27 15.02 -10.79 -2.14
C TYR A 27 14.06 -11.95 -2.38
N THR A 28 14.27 -13.09 -1.71
CA THR A 28 13.35 -14.23 -1.76
C THR A 28 11.99 -13.87 -1.17
N PHE A 29 11.95 -13.12 -0.07
CA PHE A 29 10.71 -12.61 0.52
C PHE A 29 9.98 -11.61 -0.40
N VAL A 30 10.70 -10.66 -1.00
CA VAL A 30 10.13 -9.70 -1.95
C VAL A 30 9.54 -10.43 -3.16
N ARG A 31 10.30 -11.33 -3.77
CA ARG A 31 9.86 -12.08 -4.95
C ARG A 31 8.65 -12.96 -4.65
N THR A 32 8.62 -13.63 -3.50
CA THR A 32 7.49 -14.48 -3.11
C THR A 32 6.25 -13.67 -2.77
N SER A 33 6.40 -12.49 -2.16
CA SER A 33 5.28 -11.59 -1.86
C SER A 33 4.70 -10.97 -3.14
N LEU A 34 5.54 -10.47 -4.04
CA LEU A 34 5.12 -9.94 -5.34
C LEU A 34 4.40 -11.00 -6.19
N LYS A 35 4.99 -12.19 -6.31
CA LYS A 35 4.36 -13.30 -7.06
C LYS A 35 2.99 -13.69 -6.54
N LYS A 36 2.71 -13.50 -5.25
CA LYS A 36 1.40 -13.78 -4.65
C LYS A 36 0.40 -12.62 -4.81
N ALA A 37 0.89 -11.38 -4.87
CA ALA A 37 0.06 -10.19 -5.02
C ALA A 37 -0.34 -9.89 -6.48
N ILE A 38 0.50 -10.26 -7.45
CA ILE A 38 0.26 -10.01 -8.88
C ILE A 38 -0.99 -10.73 -9.42
N PRO A 39 -1.22 -12.04 -9.16
CA PRO A 39 -2.40 -12.72 -9.70
C PRO A 39 -3.75 -12.10 -9.28
N PRO A 40 -4.04 -11.83 -7.98
CA PRO A 40 -5.32 -11.25 -7.61
C PRO A 40 -5.48 -9.80 -8.13
N THR A 41 -4.39 -9.03 -8.24
CA THR A 41 -4.46 -7.67 -8.80
C THR A 41 -4.76 -7.70 -10.30
N LEU A 42 -4.16 -8.60 -11.07
CA LEU A 42 -4.48 -8.78 -12.50
C LEU A 42 -5.91 -9.26 -12.72
N ILE A 43 -6.38 -10.22 -11.93
CA ILE A 43 -7.78 -10.70 -11.99
C ILE A 43 -8.74 -9.55 -11.73
N PHE A 44 -8.44 -8.72 -10.72
CA PHE A 44 -9.26 -7.58 -10.39
C PHE A 44 -9.30 -6.52 -11.49
N ILE A 45 -8.14 -6.18 -12.09
CA ILE A 45 -8.05 -5.26 -13.24
C ILE A 45 -8.85 -5.81 -14.44
N PHE A 46 -8.71 -7.10 -14.73
CA PHE A 46 -9.45 -7.76 -15.81
C PHE A 46 -10.97 -7.73 -15.58
N LEU A 47 -11.41 -7.94 -14.33
CA LEU A 47 -12.82 -7.83 -13.96
C LEU A 47 -13.35 -6.40 -14.15
N LEU A 48 -12.60 -5.39 -13.71
CA LEU A 48 -12.98 -3.98 -13.93
C LEU A 48 -13.07 -3.64 -15.43
N TRP A 49 -12.17 -4.16 -16.24
CA TRP A 49 -12.20 -3.97 -17.69
C TRP A 49 -13.45 -4.60 -18.33
N ILE A 50 -13.86 -5.80 -17.90
CA ILE A 50 -15.12 -6.41 -18.36
C ILE A 50 -16.31 -5.54 -17.96
N ILE A 51 -16.37 -5.09 -16.70
CA ILE A 51 -17.48 -4.27 -16.20
C ILE A 51 -17.59 -2.96 -17.00
N HIS A 52 -16.46 -2.31 -17.28
CA HIS A 52 -16.42 -1.08 -18.07
C HIS A 52 -17.01 -1.25 -19.47
N ASN A 53 -16.62 -2.34 -20.16
CA ASN A 53 -16.98 -2.54 -21.56
C ASN A 53 -18.37 -3.20 -21.74
N PHE A 54 -18.78 -4.08 -20.82
CA PHE A 54 -20.00 -4.90 -20.99
C PHE A 54 -21.15 -4.50 -20.07
N VAL A 55 -20.91 -3.77 -18.98
CA VAL A 55 -21.95 -3.48 -17.97
C VAL A 55 -22.24 -1.98 -17.91
N ILE A 56 -21.25 -1.14 -17.56
CA ILE A 56 -21.44 0.31 -17.36
C ILE A 56 -20.20 1.09 -17.82
N ASN A 57 -20.41 2.13 -18.64
CA ASN A 57 -19.34 3.08 -18.98
C ASN A 57 -18.98 3.94 -17.76
N PHE A 58 -17.73 3.84 -17.30
CA PHE A 58 -17.25 4.54 -16.12
C PHE A 58 -17.36 6.06 -16.24
N ASN A 59 -17.20 6.65 -17.43
CA ASN A 59 -17.31 8.10 -17.62
C ASN A 59 -18.73 8.58 -17.32
N VAL A 60 -19.74 7.84 -17.79
CA VAL A 60 -21.15 8.15 -17.52
C VAL A 60 -21.49 7.93 -16.05
N LEU A 61 -20.96 6.86 -15.43
CA LEU A 61 -21.15 6.61 -14.00
C LEU A 61 -20.57 7.74 -13.14
N PHE A 62 -19.33 8.15 -13.42
CA PHE A 62 -18.64 9.18 -12.64
C PHE A 62 -19.26 10.55 -12.83
N THR A 63 -19.68 10.92 -14.05
CA THR A 63 -20.41 12.18 -14.28
C THR A 63 -21.76 12.19 -13.55
N HIS A 64 -22.48 11.07 -13.50
CA HIS A 64 -23.68 10.94 -12.68
C HIS A 64 -23.38 11.10 -11.18
N ILE A 65 -22.29 10.51 -10.69
CA ILE A 65 -21.90 10.65 -9.28
C ILE A 65 -21.55 12.12 -8.97
N THR A 66 -20.76 12.77 -9.82
CA THR A 66 -20.35 14.18 -9.63
C THR A 66 -21.53 15.15 -9.69
N THR A 67 -22.53 14.88 -10.53
CA THR A 67 -23.70 15.76 -10.67
C THR A 67 -24.77 15.51 -9.61
N THR A 68 -24.87 14.28 -9.08
CA THR A 68 -25.93 13.88 -8.14
C THR A 68 -25.50 14.00 -6.69
N PHE A 69 -24.23 13.74 -6.37
CA PHE A 69 -23.73 13.72 -4.99
C PHE A 69 -22.80 14.89 -4.72
N ASN A 70 -22.87 15.41 -3.49
CA ASN A 70 -21.88 16.36 -3.01
C ASN A 70 -20.49 15.69 -2.96
N PRO A 71 -19.42 16.36 -3.44
CA PRO A 71 -18.05 15.86 -3.33
C PRO A 71 -17.67 15.38 -1.93
N LEU A 72 -18.17 16.02 -0.87
CA LEU A 72 -17.92 15.60 0.51
C LEU A 72 -18.44 14.19 0.81
N SER A 73 -19.57 13.79 0.24
CA SER A 73 -20.13 12.44 0.42
C SER A 73 -19.24 11.38 -0.23
N VAL A 74 -18.72 11.67 -1.43
CA VAL A 74 -17.78 10.78 -2.13
C VAL A 74 -16.49 10.62 -1.32
N LEU A 75 -15.94 11.74 -0.82
CA LEU A 75 -14.76 11.73 0.03
C LEU A 75 -14.99 10.99 1.36
N ALA A 76 -16.18 11.08 1.95
CA ALA A 76 -16.52 10.36 3.18
C ALA A 76 -16.61 8.83 2.94
N VAL A 77 -17.22 8.41 1.83
CA VAL A 77 -17.26 6.98 1.44
C VAL A 77 -15.85 6.44 1.19
N PHE A 78 -15.03 7.21 0.47
CA PHE A 78 -13.62 6.87 0.29
C PHE A 78 -12.88 6.72 1.61
N PHE A 79 -12.98 7.72 2.49
CA PHE A 79 -12.25 7.75 3.76
C PHE A 79 -12.67 6.62 4.71
N THR A 80 -13.97 6.31 4.78
CA THR A 80 -14.48 5.20 5.58
C THR A 80 -14.03 3.86 5.02
N SER A 81 -14.10 3.67 3.70
CA SER A 81 -13.57 2.48 3.03
C SER A 81 -12.09 2.28 3.33
N GLU A 82 -11.27 3.31 3.12
CA GLU A 82 -9.81 3.30 3.37
C GLU A 82 -9.44 3.11 4.84
N SER A 83 -10.25 3.58 5.78
CA SER A 83 -9.93 3.45 7.20
C SER A 83 -10.17 2.05 7.75
N VAL A 84 -11.12 1.30 7.18
CA VAL A 84 -11.55 -0.02 7.70
C VAL A 84 -10.96 -1.17 6.90
N LEU A 85 -11.17 -1.21 5.58
CA LEU A 85 -10.85 -2.39 4.76
C LEU A 85 -10.04 -2.08 3.49
N GLY A 86 -10.09 -0.85 2.98
CA GLY A 86 -9.48 -0.47 1.69
C GLY A 86 -10.01 -1.30 0.52
N LEU A 87 -11.31 -1.66 0.56
CA LEU A 87 -11.94 -2.51 -0.45
C LEU A 87 -12.09 -1.81 -1.79
N ILE A 88 -12.36 -0.51 -1.76
CA ILE A 88 -12.59 0.27 -2.97
C ILE A 88 -11.24 0.82 -3.44
N PRO A 89 -10.79 0.46 -4.64
CA PRO A 89 -9.52 0.91 -5.17
C PRO A 89 -9.48 2.45 -5.27
N PRO A 90 -8.40 3.10 -4.79
CA PRO A 90 -8.21 4.55 -4.95
C PRO A 90 -8.32 5.05 -6.39
N GLU A 91 -7.99 4.19 -7.36
CA GLU A 91 -8.02 4.46 -8.80
C GLU A 91 -9.41 4.91 -9.26
N ILE A 92 -10.48 4.36 -8.69
CA ILE A 92 -11.86 4.74 -8.99
C ILE A 92 -12.13 6.19 -8.56
N PHE A 93 -11.63 6.57 -7.38
CA PHE A 93 -11.81 7.93 -6.87
C PHE A 93 -10.91 8.95 -7.57
N ILE A 94 -9.74 8.53 -8.03
CA ILE A 94 -8.87 9.37 -8.87
C ILE A 94 -9.54 9.63 -10.23
N ALA A 95 -10.16 8.61 -10.85
CA ALA A 95 -10.93 8.80 -12.08
C ALA A 95 -12.17 9.68 -11.86
N TRP A 96 -12.84 9.59 -10.71
CA TRP A 96 -13.90 10.53 -10.34
C TRP A 96 -13.36 11.97 -10.21
N ALA A 97 -12.19 12.16 -9.60
CA ALA A 97 -11.57 13.49 -9.46
C ALA A 97 -11.30 14.15 -10.82
N ASP A 98 -10.98 13.37 -11.86
CA ASP A 98 -10.80 13.87 -13.23
C ASP A 98 -12.06 14.55 -13.80
N GLN A 99 -13.23 14.07 -13.38
CA GLN A 99 -14.54 14.59 -13.82
C GLN A 99 -14.99 15.83 -13.03
N THR A 100 -14.12 16.43 -12.21
CA THR A 100 -14.43 17.61 -11.40
C THR A 100 -13.74 18.85 -11.96
N ASP A 101 -14.22 20.05 -11.60
CA ASP A 101 -13.62 21.32 -12.04
C ASP A 101 -12.18 21.52 -11.54
N THR A 102 -11.77 20.82 -10.47
CA THR A 102 -10.44 20.95 -9.85
C THR A 102 -9.80 19.59 -9.55
N PRO A 103 -9.40 18.81 -10.58
CA PRO A 103 -8.96 17.42 -10.39
C PRO A 103 -7.76 17.26 -9.45
N ILE A 104 -6.76 18.14 -9.58
CA ILE A 104 -5.54 18.09 -8.76
C ILE A 104 -5.82 18.36 -7.27
N PHE A 105 -6.81 19.21 -6.98
CA PHE A 105 -7.23 19.49 -5.61
C PHE A 105 -7.85 18.25 -4.98
N TYR A 106 -8.79 17.61 -5.68
CA TYR A 106 -9.43 16.39 -5.18
C TYR A 106 -8.46 15.20 -5.06
N VAL A 107 -7.51 15.03 -5.98
CA VAL A 107 -6.44 14.03 -5.84
C VAL A 107 -5.60 14.29 -4.58
N SER A 108 -5.27 15.55 -4.30
CA SER A 108 -4.52 15.93 -3.10
C SER A 108 -5.30 15.60 -1.83
N VAL A 109 -6.59 15.95 -1.79
CA VAL A 109 -7.49 15.65 -0.66
C VAL A 109 -7.64 14.15 -0.47
N LEU A 110 -7.83 13.39 -1.56
CA LEU A 110 -7.90 11.93 -1.53
C LEU A 110 -6.60 11.35 -0.97
N ALA A 111 -5.42 11.79 -1.42
CA ALA A 111 -4.15 11.32 -0.90
C ALA A 111 -3.99 11.59 0.61
N ILE A 112 -4.40 12.77 1.09
CA ILE A 112 -4.40 13.13 2.52
C ILE A 112 -5.33 12.21 3.30
N LEU A 113 -6.59 12.06 2.87
CA LEU A 113 -7.58 11.19 3.51
C LEU A 113 -7.09 9.74 3.55
N SER A 114 -6.46 9.28 2.48
CA SER A 114 -5.88 7.95 2.39
C SER A 114 -4.76 7.75 3.40
N TYR A 115 -3.87 8.74 3.55
CA TYR A 115 -2.80 8.71 4.53
C TYR A 115 -3.36 8.71 5.97
N LEU A 116 -4.35 9.55 6.26
CA LEU A 116 -5.04 9.59 7.55
C LEU A 116 -5.78 8.29 7.87
N GLY A 117 -6.47 7.70 6.89
CA GLY A 117 -7.15 6.41 7.03
C GLY A 117 -6.17 5.29 7.38
N GLY A 118 -4.98 5.31 6.78
CA GLY A 118 -3.88 4.42 7.15
C GLY A 118 -3.40 4.60 8.59
N ILE A 119 -3.32 5.84 9.08
CA ILE A 119 -2.99 6.12 10.49
C ILE A 119 -4.06 5.53 11.42
N ILE A 120 -5.34 5.69 11.11
CA ILE A 120 -6.45 5.11 11.88
C ILE A 120 -6.35 3.59 11.88
N SER A 121 -6.18 2.97 10.72
CA SER A 121 -5.93 1.53 10.56
C SER A 121 -4.73 1.04 11.40
N PHE A 122 -3.63 1.80 11.44
CA PHE A 122 -2.47 1.49 12.25
C PHE A 122 -2.79 1.49 13.75
N ILE A 123 -3.52 2.52 14.21
CA ILE A 123 -3.93 2.64 15.61
C ILE A 123 -4.88 1.49 15.97
N LEU A 124 -5.84 1.17 15.10
CA LEU A 124 -6.73 0.02 15.26
C LEU A 124 -5.93 -1.28 15.41
N GLY A 125 -4.99 -1.55 14.50
CA GLY A 125 -4.12 -2.72 14.58
C GLY A 125 -3.31 -2.78 15.88
N LYS A 126 -2.80 -1.64 16.35
CA LYS A 126 -2.07 -1.54 17.61
C LYS A 126 -2.96 -1.82 18.83
N THR A 127 -4.20 -1.34 18.81
CA THR A 127 -5.18 -1.61 19.87
C THR A 127 -5.57 -3.08 19.89
N ILE A 128 -5.81 -3.69 18.72
CA ILE A 128 -6.10 -5.12 18.60
C ILE A 128 -4.94 -5.97 19.14
N SER A 129 -3.68 -5.57 18.90
CA SER A 129 -2.50 -6.28 19.43
C SER A 129 -2.44 -6.33 20.96
N LYS A 130 -3.10 -5.42 21.67
CA LYS A 130 -3.11 -5.44 23.15
C LYS A 130 -4.05 -6.51 23.70
N LEU A 131 -4.92 -7.09 22.87
CA LEU A 131 -5.86 -8.11 23.30
C LEU A 131 -5.14 -9.49 23.35
N PRO A 132 -5.02 -10.12 24.53
CA PRO A 132 -4.20 -11.32 24.71
C PRO A 132 -4.69 -12.51 23.87
N SER A 133 -6.00 -12.62 23.63
CA SER A 133 -6.59 -13.66 22.78
C SER A 133 -6.19 -13.56 21.30
N VAL A 134 -6.03 -12.33 20.79
CA VAL A 134 -5.59 -12.13 19.40
C VAL A 134 -4.09 -12.40 19.29
N LEU A 135 -3.32 -11.92 20.26
CA LEU A 135 -1.88 -12.14 20.28
C LEU A 135 -1.54 -13.64 20.32
N SER A 136 -2.20 -14.42 21.17
CA SER A 136 -1.98 -15.88 21.27
C SER A 136 -2.40 -16.63 20.00
N TYR A 137 -3.49 -16.21 19.34
CA TYR A 137 -3.91 -16.79 18.06
C TYR A 137 -2.92 -16.49 16.93
N VAL A 138 -2.48 -15.23 16.81
CA VAL A 138 -1.54 -14.83 15.75
C VAL A 138 -0.15 -15.42 16.02
N GLU A 139 0.30 -15.50 17.27
CA GLU A 139 1.58 -16.12 17.62
C GLU A 139 1.59 -17.63 17.43
N SER A 140 0.48 -18.34 17.68
CA SER A 140 0.39 -19.79 17.44
C SER A 140 0.28 -20.13 15.96
N LYS A 141 -0.59 -19.43 15.21
CA LYS A 141 -0.92 -19.78 13.81
C LYS A 141 -0.04 -19.10 12.78
N MET A 142 0.53 -17.93 13.10
CA MET A 142 1.26 -17.08 12.15
C MET A 142 2.68 -16.74 12.58
N LYS A 143 3.28 -17.47 13.53
CA LYS A 143 4.63 -17.22 14.06
C LYS A 143 5.69 -16.96 12.99
N LYS A 144 5.72 -17.79 11.95
CA LYS A 144 6.69 -17.69 10.83
C LYS A 144 6.49 -16.40 10.03
N TYR A 145 5.24 -16.04 9.73
CA TYR A 145 4.89 -14.80 9.04
C TYR A 145 5.19 -13.58 9.88
N LEU A 146 4.80 -13.58 11.17
CA LEU A 146 5.10 -12.50 12.11
C LEU A 146 6.61 -12.23 12.24
N LYS A 147 7.45 -13.26 12.30
CA LYS A 147 8.91 -13.09 12.36
C LYS A 147 9.44 -12.36 11.12
N MET A 148 8.91 -12.69 9.94
CA MET A 148 9.30 -12.08 8.68
C MET A 148 8.76 -10.64 8.55
N ILE A 149 7.51 -10.42 8.96
CA ILE A 149 6.87 -9.11 8.99
C ILE A 149 7.55 -8.18 10.00
N ARG A 150 7.95 -8.66 11.20
CA ARG A 150 8.74 -7.88 12.16
C ARG A 150 10.12 -7.52 11.61
N LYS A 151 10.77 -8.44 10.90
CA LYS A 151 12.09 -8.21 10.27
C LYS A 151 12.03 -7.21 9.11
N TRP A 152 10.99 -7.31 8.27
CA TRP A 152 10.84 -6.55 7.02
C TRP A 152 9.70 -5.53 7.04
N GLY A 153 9.20 -5.16 8.22
CA GLY A 153 7.96 -4.38 8.36
C GLY A 153 8.00 -3.03 7.66
N GLY A 154 9.15 -2.34 7.70
CA GLY A 154 9.33 -1.07 6.99
C GLY A 154 9.18 -1.24 5.47
N PHE A 155 9.78 -2.30 4.91
CA PHE A 155 9.64 -2.60 3.49
C PHE A 155 8.20 -2.97 3.11
N LEU A 156 7.50 -3.73 3.96
CA LEU A 156 6.10 -4.06 3.73
C LEU A 156 5.19 -2.83 3.69
N ILE A 157 5.46 -1.83 4.53
CA ILE A 157 4.74 -0.55 4.52
C ILE A 157 5.02 0.20 3.22
N VAL A 158 6.29 0.28 2.80
CA VAL A 158 6.69 0.90 1.51
C VAL A 158 5.98 0.23 0.34
N VAL A 159 5.99 -1.10 0.29
CA VAL A 159 5.31 -1.88 -0.74
C VAL A 159 3.79 -1.65 -0.70
N GLY A 160 3.18 -1.65 0.48
CA GLY A 160 1.76 -1.36 0.65
C GLY A 160 1.35 0.05 0.23
N ALA A 161 2.24 1.03 0.44
CA ALA A 161 2.00 2.42 0.07
C ALA A 161 2.06 2.66 -1.45
N LEU A 162 2.92 1.91 -2.15
CA LEU A 162 3.18 2.10 -3.59
C LEU A 162 2.41 1.14 -4.50
N LEU A 163 2.26 -0.13 -4.10
CA LEU A 163 1.59 -1.14 -4.93
C LEU A 163 0.07 -1.03 -4.85
N PRO A 164 -0.68 -1.60 -5.82
CA PRO A 164 -2.14 -1.72 -5.79
C PRO A 164 -2.61 -2.75 -4.75
N ILE A 165 -2.20 -2.57 -3.50
CA ILE A 165 -2.61 -3.36 -2.34
C ILE A 165 -3.38 -2.40 -1.41
N PRO A 166 -4.42 -2.89 -0.70
CA PRO A 166 -5.11 -2.09 0.31
C PRO A 166 -4.14 -1.64 1.40
N PHE A 167 -3.92 -0.33 1.51
CA PHE A 167 -2.97 0.23 2.48
C PHE A 167 -3.46 0.04 3.92
N SER A 168 -4.77 0.06 4.14
CA SER A 168 -5.44 -0.28 5.40
C SER A 168 -4.92 -1.58 6.00
N ILE A 169 -4.89 -2.66 5.20
CA ILE A 169 -4.42 -3.99 5.61
C ILE A 169 -2.95 -3.93 6.02
N THR A 170 -2.11 -3.23 5.25
CA THR A 170 -0.69 -3.07 5.58
C THR A 170 -0.48 -2.25 6.85
N SER A 171 -1.33 -1.25 7.08
CA SER A 171 -1.31 -0.38 8.26
C SER A 171 -1.78 -1.10 9.52
N ILE A 172 -2.88 -1.86 9.45
CA ILE A 172 -3.35 -2.74 10.52
C ILE A 172 -2.26 -3.75 10.87
N THR A 173 -1.66 -4.39 9.87
CA THR A 173 -0.58 -5.36 10.08
C THR A 173 0.63 -4.72 10.76
N ALA A 174 1.01 -3.50 10.35
CA ALA A 174 2.08 -2.74 10.99
C ALA A 174 1.75 -2.36 12.44
N GLY A 175 0.49 -2.05 12.72
CA GLY A 175 -0.02 -1.81 14.08
C GLY A 175 0.04 -3.08 14.94
N LEU A 176 -0.37 -4.22 14.39
CA LEU A 176 -0.40 -5.52 15.07
C LEU A 176 0.99 -5.99 15.53
N ILE A 177 2.03 -5.70 14.72
CA ILE A 177 3.41 -6.03 15.08
C ILE A 177 4.08 -4.99 15.99
N GLN A 178 3.35 -3.95 16.40
CA GLN A 178 3.84 -2.81 17.16
C GLN A 178 5.01 -2.09 16.48
N TYR A 179 4.89 -1.86 15.18
CA TYR A 179 5.92 -1.15 14.43
C TYR A 179 6.14 0.27 14.97
N LYS A 180 7.35 0.83 14.80
CA LYS A 180 7.66 2.19 15.26
C LYS A 180 6.81 3.21 14.50
N PHE A 181 5.92 3.91 15.21
CA PHE A 181 4.95 4.84 14.62
C PHE A 181 5.61 5.91 13.73
N ARG A 182 6.72 6.50 14.17
CA ARG A 182 7.48 7.50 13.38
C ARG A 182 7.91 6.96 12.02
N ASN A 183 8.42 5.72 11.99
CA ASN A 183 8.87 5.10 10.75
C ASN A 183 7.69 4.74 9.84
N PHE A 184 6.56 4.32 10.43
CA PHE A 184 5.33 4.08 9.68
C PHE A 184 4.86 5.37 8.98
N LEU A 185 4.83 6.50 9.69
CA LEU A 185 4.46 7.79 9.10
C LEU A 185 5.38 8.14 7.91
N LEU A 186 6.70 8.04 8.09
CA LEU A 186 7.67 8.34 7.04
C LEU A 186 7.48 7.46 5.80
N PHE A 187 7.33 6.15 5.96
CA PHE A 187 7.10 5.25 4.82
C PHE A 187 5.72 5.42 4.20
N GLY A 188 4.71 5.76 5.00
CA GLY A 188 3.36 6.06 4.55
C GLY A 188 3.28 7.29 3.64
N LEU A 189 4.24 8.23 3.71
CA LEU A 189 4.31 9.37 2.79
C LEU A 189 4.44 8.95 1.31
N LEU A 190 4.95 7.75 1.03
CA LEU A 190 5.00 7.22 -0.33
C LEU A 190 3.61 7.05 -0.94
N ARG A 191 2.56 7.07 -0.11
CA ARG A 191 1.17 7.06 -0.58
C ARG A 191 0.86 8.28 -1.44
N PHE A 192 1.37 9.46 -1.10
CA PHE A 192 1.19 10.66 -1.94
C PHE A 192 1.77 10.43 -3.33
N VAL A 193 2.97 9.84 -3.41
CA VAL A 193 3.62 9.52 -4.69
C VAL A 193 2.74 8.60 -5.55
N ARG A 194 2.15 7.55 -4.97
CA ARG A 194 1.22 6.66 -5.69
C ARG A 194 0.02 7.41 -6.27
N PHE A 195 -0.64 8.26 -5.47
CA PHE A 195 -1.82 9.01 -5.92
C PHE A 195 -1.49 9.93 -7.09
N TYR A 196 -0.37 10.67 -7.02
CA TYR A 196 0.04 11.54 -8.13
C TYR A 196 0.49 10.76 -9.36
N LEU A 197 1.22 9.66 -9.20
CA LEU A 197 1.59 8.80 -10.33
C LEU A 197 0.36 8.26 -11.05
N TYR A 198 -0.65 7.81 -10.30
CA TYR A 198 -1.89 7.31 -10.90
C TYR A 198 -2.75 8.42 -11.48
N ALA A 199 -2.81 9.60 -10.87
CA ALA A 199 -3.48 10.74 -11.47
C ALA A 199 -2.85 11.11 -12.82
N VAL A 200 -1.52 11.16 -12.92
CA VAL A 200 -0.84 11.41 -14.20
C VAL A 200 -1.18 10.35 -15.24
N VAL A 201 -1.24 9.06 -14.87
CA VAL A 201 -1.60 8.01 -15.81
C VAL A 201 -3.07 8.11 -16.24
N ILE A 202 -3.98 8.29 -15.28
CA ILE A 202 -5.43 8.33 -15.52
C ILE A 202 -5.80 9.56 -16.35
N PHE A 203 -5.34 10.76 -15.97
CA PHE A 203 -5.68 12.02 -16.65
C PHE A 203 -5.09 12.15 -18.06
N ASN A 204 -4.06 11.37 -18.40
CA ASN A 204 -3.50 11.36 -19.77
C ASN A 204 -4.05 10.22 -20.65
N VAL A 205 -4.74 9.24 -20.04
CA VAL A 205 -5.27 8.06 -20.75
C VAL A 205 -6.78 8.16 -20.99
N LEU A 206 -7.50 8.85 -20.09
CA LEU A 206 -8.92 9.20 -20.25
C LEU A 206 -9.08 10.54 -20.98
#